data_AF-A0A3D8VJA3-F1
#
_entry.id   AF-A0A3D8VJA3-F1
#
_cell.length_a   1.000
_cell.length_b   1.000
_cell.length_c   1.000
_cell.angle_alpha   90.00
_cell.angle_beta   90.00
_cell.angle_gamma   90.00
#
_symmetry.space_group_name_H-M   'P 1'
#
loop_
_entity.id
_entity.type
_entity.pdbx_description
1 polymer ?
#
loop_
_entity_poly.entity_id
_entity_poly.type
_entity_poly.pdbx_seq_one_letter_code
_entity_poly.pdbx_strand_id
1 'polypeptide(L)' 'MSYQNYVIAAYAVFVIVLGWDFVSTKLQIRRELRGARLRAARDAARPGRDAELTR' A
#
# COMPACT_ATOMS: atom_id res chain seq x y z
N MET A 1 -11.50 -37.44 15.09
CA MET A 1 -10.60 -37.18 13.94
C MET A 1 -11.43 -37.15 12.67
N SER A 2 -12.21 -36.08 12.45
CA SER A 2 -13.05 -35.97 11.25
C SER A 2 -12.21 -35.41 10.11
N TYR A 3 -12.18 -36.10 8.97
CA TYR A 3 -11.55 -35.67 7.72
C TYR A 3 -11.93 -34.22 7.35
N GLN A 4 -13.15 -33.81 7.69
CA GLN A 4 -13.66 -32.45 7.52
C GLN A 4 -12.77 -31.37 8.17
N ASN A 5 -12.23 -31.64 9.36
CA ASN A 5 -11.39 -30.69 10.06
C ASN A 5 -10.04 -30.46 9.34
N TYR A 6 -9.50 -31.51 8.72
CA TYR A 6 -8.29 -31.41 7.91
C TYR A 6 -8.54 -30.62 6.63
N VAL A 7 -9.68 -30.84 5.98
CA VAL A 7 -10.08 -30.09 4.78
C VAL A 7 -10.24 -28.60 5.11
N ILE A 8 -10.92 -28.27 6.21
CA ILE A 8 -11.07 -26.88 6.68
C ILE A 8 -9.69 -26.26 6.96
N ALA A 9 -8.81 -26.98 7.67
CA ALA A 9 -7.47 -26.49 7.97
C ALA A 9 -6.65 -26.24 6.69
N ALA A 10 -6.73 -27.14 5.70
CA ALA A 10 -6.05 -26.98 4.42
C ALA A 10 -6.51 -25.71 3.68
N TYR A 11 -7.82 -25.48 3.60
CA TYR A 11 -8.36 -24.25 3.00
C TYR A 11 -8.03 -23.00 3.82
N ALA A 12 -8.01 -23.09 5.15
CA ALA A 12 -7.66 -21.97 6.01
C ALA A 12 -6.24 -21.47 5.73
N VAL A 13 -5.27 -22.37 5.59
CA VAL A 13 -3.89 -22.00 5.22
C VAL A 13 -3.87 -21.27 3.88
N PHE A 14 -4.61 -21.76 2.89
CA PHE A 14 -4.69 -21.14 1.56
C PHE A 14 -5.26 -19.72 1.62
N VAL A 15 -6.35 -19.51 2.36
CA VAL A 15 -6.98 -18.19 2.54
C VAL A 15 -6.07 -17.24 3.32
N ILE A 16 -5.37 -17.74 4.35
CA ILE A 16 -4.42 -16.93 5.13
C ILE A 16 -3.27 -16.44 4.25
N VAL A 17 -2.65 -17.33 3.47
CA VAL A 17 -1.55 -16.97 2.57
C VAL A 17 -2.02 -15.98 1.51
N LEU A 18 -3.15 -16.27 0.83
CA LEU A 18 -3.70 -15.39 -0.19
C LEU A 18 -4.11 -14.01 0.37
N GLY A 19 -4.69 -14.00 1.57
CA GLY A 19 -5.06 -12.77 2.28
C GLY A 19 -3.83 -11.96 2.68
N TRP A 20 -2.75 -12.62 3.10
CA TRP A 20 -1.49 -11.96 3.47
C TRP A 20 -0.85 -11.23 2.29
N ASP A 21 -0.81 -11.85 1.12
CA ASP A 21 -0.30 -11.22 -0.10
C ASP A 21 -1.11 -9.98 -0.49
N PHE A 22 -2.44 -10.06 -0.33
CA PHE A 22 -3.33 -8.93 -0.60
C PHE A 22 -3.15 -7.78 0.39
N VAL A 23 -3.05 -8.11 1.68
CA VAL A 23 -2.85 -7.14 2.76
C VAL A 23 -1.49 -6.46 2.62
N SER A 24 -0.43 -7.21 2.36
CA SER A 24 0.93 -6.68 2.18
C SER A 24 1.02 -5.72 0.99
N THR A 25 0.42 -6.09 -0.15
CA THR A 25 0.37 -5.24 -1.35
C THR A 25 -0.41 -3.95 -1.10
N LYS A 26 -1.59 -4.03 -0.46
CA LYS A 26 -2.37 -2.83 -0.10
C LYS A 26 -1.63 -1.92 0.88
N LEU A 27 -0.90 -2.49 1.84
CA LEU A 27 -0.08 -1.74 2.79
C LEU A 27 1.06 -1.00 2.09
N GLN A 28 1.73 -1.62 1.12
CA GLN A 28 2.77 -0.97 0.32
C GLN A 28 2.20 0.22 -0.48
N ILE A 29 1.10 0.00 -1.22
CA ILE A 29 0.44 1.05 -2.01
C ILE A 29 0.04 2.23 -1.12
N ARG A 30 -0.54 1.96 0.06
CA ARG A 30 -0.93 3.03 1.00
C ARG A 30 0.27 3.84 1.51
N ARG A 31 1.41 3.20 1.74
CA ARG A 31 2.65 3.88 2.16
C ARG A 31 3.19 4.76 1.05
N GLU A 32 3.23 4.26 -0.18
CA GLU A 32 3.68 5.02 -1.34
C GLU A 32 2.78 6.22 -1.63
N LEU A 33 1.46 6.02 -1.58
CA LEU A 33 0.49 7.11 -1.78
C LEU A 33 0.65 8.21 -0.72
N ARG A 34 0.95 7.84 0.53
CA ARG A 34 1.22 8.80 1.61
C ARG A 34 2.53 9.56 1.36
N GLY A 35 3.57 8.89 0.88
CA GLY A 35 4.82 9.52 0.47
C GLY A 35 4.67 10.45 -0.74
N ALA A 36 3.87 10.05 -1.73
CA ALA A 36 3.52 10.88 -2.89
C ALA A 36 2.73 12.13 -2.46
N ARG A 37 1.74 11.99 -1.56
CA ARG A 37 0.99 13.13 -1.01
C ARG A 37 1.88 14.13 -0.26
N LEU A 38 2.81 13.64 0.56
CA LEU A 38 3.75 14.51 1.28
C LEU A 38 4.71 15.25 0.34
N ARG A 39 5.13 14.61 -0.76
CA ARG A 39 5.93 15.26 -1.81
C ARG A 39 5.11 16.31 -2.57
N ALA A 40 3.90 15.95 -3.02
CA ALA A 40 3.00 16.89 -3.68
C ALA A 40 2.68 18.13 -2.83
N ALA A 41 2.50 17.96 -1.51
CA ALA A 41 2.28 19.08 -0.60
C ALA A 41 3.50 20.00 -0.47
N ARG A 42 4.72 19.45 -0.58
CA ARG A 42 5.96 20.25 -0.56
C ARG A 42 6.19 20.99 -1.87
N ASP A 43 5.91 20.33 -3.00
CA ASP A 43 6.02 20.96 -4.32
C ASP A 43 4.96 22.07 -4.49
N ALA A 44 3.74 21.85 -4.01
CA ALA A 44 2.69 22.87 -3.99
C ALA A 44 3.00 24.06 -3.07
N ALA A 45 3.78 23.84 -2.00
CA ALA A 45 4.20 24.90 -1.08
C ALA A 45 5.44 25.67 -1.55
N ARG A 46 6.08 25.28 -2.67
CA ARG A 46 7.21 26.02 -3.24
C ARG A 46 6.67 27.20 -4.06
N PRO A 47 6.79 28.45 -3.58
CA PRO A 47 6.38 29.60 -4.36
C PRO A 47 7.40 29.78 -5.48
N GLY A 48 6.91 29.75 -6.73
CA GLY A 48 7.54 30.33 -7.92
C GLY A 48 9.06 30.20 -8.03
N ARG A 49 9.56 29.05 -8.49
CA ARG A 49 10.87 29.01 -9.15
C ARG A 49 10.84 29.68 -10.53
N ASP A 50 9.64 29.97 -11.04
CA ASP A 50 9.41 30.70 -12.29
C ASP A 50 9.55 32.23 -12.12
N ALA A 51 9.51 32.74 -10.88
CA ALA A 51 9.68 34.18 -10.62
C ALA A 51 11.14 34.64 -10.73
N GLU A 52 12.11 33.72 -10.64
CA GLU A 52 13.54 34.04 -10.63
C GLU A 52 14.19 33.99 -12.03
N LEU A 53 13.54 33.34 -13.01
CA LEU A 53 14.00 33.31 -14.41
C LEU A 53 13.56 34.55 -15.23
N THR A 54 12.79 35.46 -14.62
CA THR A 54 12.21 36.64 -15.31
C THR A 54 12.78 37.97 -14.79
N ARG A 55 13.75 37.98 -13.88
CA ARG A 55 14.31 39.20 -13.28
C ARG A 55 15.76 39.47 -13.69
#